data_AF-A0A1C3N891-F1
#
_entry.id   AF-A0A1C3N891-F1
#
_cell.length_a   1.000
_cell.length_b   1.000
_cell.length_c   1.000
_cell.angle_alpha   90.00
_cell.angle_beta   90.00
_cell.angle_gamma   90.00
#
_symmetry.space_group_name_H-M   'P 1'
#
loop_
_entity.id
_entity.type
_entity.pdbx_description
1 polymer ?
#
loop_
_entity_poly.entity_id
_entity_poly.type
_entity_poly.pdbx_seq_one_letter_code
_entity_poly.pdbx_strand_id
1 'polypeptide(L)' 'MDSTIPAESFQVGDVVQLDRPHGTLRARLTVVQHRVHGIKFVGVDEQGQQCSFGMKYGELATRLDR' A
#
# COMPACT_ATOMS: atom_id res chain seq x y z
N MET A 1 3.86 9.61 12.22
CA MET A 1 2.71 10.43 11.76
C MET A 1 2.11 9.76 10.54
N ASP A 2 0.79 9.59 10.47
CA ASP A 2 0.14 9.16 9.24
C ASP A 2 0.26 10.24 8.15
N SER A 3 0.50 9.83 6.91
CA SER A 3 0.64 10.74 5.77
C SER A 3 -0.06 10.17 4.55
N THR A 4 -1.03 10.91 4.02
CA THR A 4 -1.66 10.58 2.74
C THR A 4 -0.71 10.97 1.62
N ILE A 5 -0.17 9.97 0.92
CA ILE A 5 0.83 10.15 -0.15
C ILE A 5 0.33 9.48 -1.44
N PRO A 6 0.79 9.93 -2.62
CA PRO A 6 0.49 9.24 -3.87
C PRO A 6 1.11 7.85 -3.89
N ALA A 7 0.47 6.92 -4.59
CA ALA A 7 0.88 5.52 -4.70
C ALA A 7 2.35 5.37 -5.11
N GLU A 8 2.86 6.24 -5.98
CA GLU A 8 4.25 6.24 -6.44
C GLU A 8 5.30 6.63 -5.41
N SER A 9 4.89 7.19 -4.27
CA SER A 9 5.79 7.51 -3.17
C SER A 9 5.98 6.37 -2.16
N PHE A 10 5.22 5.28 -2.28
CA PHE A 10 5.38 4.11 -1.41
C PHE A 10 6.63 3.31 -1.76
N GLN A 11 7.33 2.85 -0.73
CA GLN A 11 8.54 2.04 -0.84
C GLN A 11 8.39 0.70 -0.11
N VAL A 12 9.30 -0.22 -0.40
CA VAL A 12 9.41 -1.48 0.36
C VAL A 12 9.71 -1.14 1.82
N GLY A 13 8.96 -1.75 2.73
CA GLY A 13 9.06 -1.52 4.17
C GLY A 13 8.00 -0.59 4.72
N ASP A 14 7.39 0.27 3.89
CA ASP A 14 6.30 1.16 4.29
C ASP A 14 5.07 0.35 4.71
N VAL A 15 4.31 0.90 5.67
CA VAL A 15 3.01 0.36 6.03
C VAL A 15 1.94 1.20 5.36
N VAL A 16 1.11 0.56 4.55
CA VAL A 16 -0.02 1.20 3.87
C VAL A 16 -1.32 0.88 4.60
N GLN A 17 -2.20 1.87 4.67
CA GLN A 17 -3.58 1.73 5.12
C GLN A 17 -4.51 2.13 3.97
N LEU A 18 -5.39 1.21 3.59
CA LEU A 18 -6.37 1.40 2.52
C LEU A 18 -7.77 1.11 3.05
N ASP A 19 -8.67 2.06 2.94
CA ASP A 19 -10.09 1.82 3.18
C ASP A 19 -10.71 1.08 2.00
N ARG A 20 -11.25 -0.11 2.26
CA ARG A 20 -11.98 -0.92 1.27
C ARG A 20 -13.44 -1.04 1.72
N PRO A 21 -14.36 -1.37 0.79
CA PRO A 21 -15.78 -1.54 1.12
C PRO A 21 -16.06 -2.55 2.23
N HIS A 22 -15.17 -3.53 2.42
CA HIS A 22 -15.30 -4.59 3.42
C HIS A 22 -14.40 -4.37 4.66
N GLY A 23 -13.82 -3.18 4.81
CA GLY A 23 -12.95 -2.82 5.94
C GLY A 23 -11.61 -2.23 5.51
N THR A 24 -10.81 -1.83 6.49
CA THR A 24 -9.51 -1.20 6.25
C THR A 24 -8.42 -2.27 6.13
N LEU A 25 -7.71 -2.31 5.00
CA LEU A 25 -6.50 -3.13 4.87
C LEU A 25 -5.31 -2.34 5.43
N ARG A 26 -4.57 -2.95 6.36
CA ARG A 26 -3.24 -2.51 6.78
C ARG A 26 -2.22 -3.55 6.38
N ALA A 27 -1.22 -3.16 5.59
CA ALA A 27 -0.19 -4.09 5.14
C ALA A 27 1.19 -3.43 5.07
N ARG A 28 2.22 -4.15 5.54
CA ARG A 28 3.62 -3.76 5.35
C ARG A 28 4.10 -4.25 3.99
N LEU A 29 4.53 -3.31 3.15
CA LEU A 29 4.95 -3.58 1.78
C LEU A 29 6.27 -4.36 1.77
N THR A 30 6.29 -5.45 1.02
CA THR A 30 7.48 -6.27 0.75
C THR A 30 7.93 -6.15 -0.70
N VAL A 31 7.02 -5.80 -1.62
CA VAL A 31 7.33 -5.54 -3.03
C VAL A 31 6.52 -4.34 -3.53
N VAL A 32 7.21 -3.45 -4.23
CA VAL A 32 6.61 -2.34 -4.99
C VAL A 32 7.06 -2.47 -6.44
N GLN A 33 6.12 -2.72 -7.36
CA GLN A 33 6.41 -2.89 -8.78
C GLN A 33 5.67 -1.85 -9.61
N HIS A 34 6.43 -0.93 -10.20
CA HIS A 34 5.92 0.04 -11.17
C HIS A 34 5.60 -0.65 -12.50
N ARG A 35 4.40 -0.39 -13.01
CA ARG A 35 3.89 -0.90 -14.29
C ARG A 35 3.47 0.27 -15.17
N VAL A 36 3.18 -0.01 -16.45
CA VAL A 36 2.76 1.00 -17.43
C VAL A 36 1.49 1.75 -16.99
N HIS A 37 0.53 1.05 -16.36
CA HIS A 37 -0.78 1.62 -15.99
C HIS A 37 -1.02 1.76 -14.47
N GLY A 38 0.04 1.65 -13.66
CA GLY A 38 -0.08 1.77 -12.20
C GLY A 38 1.04 1.04 -11.47
N ILE A 39 0.82 0.75 -10.21
CA ILE A 39 1.79 0.15 -9.30
C ILE A 39 1.15 -1.06 -8.65
N LYS A 40 1.86 -2.19 -8.68
CA LYS A 40 1.48 -3.40 -7.95
C LYS A 40 2.23 -3.42 -6.63
N PHE A 41 1.48 -3.59 -5.56
CA PHE A 41 1.97 -3.77 -4.21
C PHE A 41 1.78 -5.21 -3.76
N VAL A 42 2.79 -5.73 -3.07
CA VAL A 42 2.70 -6.96 -2.29
C VAL A 42 3.17 -6.63 -0.89
N GLY A 43 2.46 -7.15 0.10
CA GLY A 43 2.79 -6.92 1.50
C GLY A 43 2.27 -8.04 2.38
N VAL A 44 2.51 -7.86 3.67
CA VAL A 44 2.05 -8.74 4.74
C VAL A 44 1.15 -7.94 5.65
N ASP A 45 -0.06 -8.44 5.92
CA ASP A 45 -1.00 -7.78 6.82
C ASP A 45 -0.65 -7.99 8.31
N GLU A 46 -1.45 -7.41 9.21
CA GLU A 46 -1.27 -7.54 10.66
C GLU A 46 -1.44 -8.98 11.18
N GLN A 47 -2.08 -9.87 10.42
CA GLN A 47 -2.24 -11.28 10.75
C GLN A 47 -1.10 -12.15 10.17
N GLY A 48 -0.13 -11.55 9.49
CA GLY A 48 0.96 -12.27 8.85
C GLY A 48 0.59 -12.88 7.50
N GLN A 49 -0.59 -12.57 6.94
CA GLN A 49 -1.01 -13.09 5.64
C GLN A 49 -0.48 -12.24 4.51
N GLN A 50 -0.05 -12.90 3.43
CA GLN A 50 0.41 -12.22 2.24
C GLN A 50 -0.78 -11.64 1.48
N CYS A 51 -0.73 -10.34 1.21
CA CYS A 51 -1.72 -9.61 0.44
C CYS A 51 -1.08 -8.96 -0.78
N SER A 52 -1.85 -8.80 -1.85
CA SER A 52 -1.44 -8.00 -3.01
C SER A 52 -2.59 -7.15 -3.53
N PHE A 53 -2.25 -5.97 -4.05
CA PHE A 53 -3.21 -5.03 -4.60
C PHE A 53 -2.52 -4.11 -5.60
N GLY A 54 -3.31 -3.43 -6.43
CA GLY A 54 -2.83 -2.46 -7.40
C GLY A 54 -3.43 -1.08 -7.13
N MET A 55 -2.66 -0.05 -7.42
CA MET A 55 -3.14 1.34 -7.45
C MET A 55 -2.65 2.01 -8.74
N LYS A 56 -3.38 3.00 -9.23
CA LYS A 56 -2.96 3.86 -10.35
C LYS A 56 -1.99 4.94 -9.84
N TYR A 57 -1.22 5.49 -10.76
CA TYR A 57 -0.43 6.70 -10.49
C TYR A 57 -1.35 7.85 -10.06
N GLY A 58 -0.90 8.63 -9.08
CA GLY A 58 -1.71 9.69 -8.47
C GLY A 58 -2.83 9.23 -7.54
N GLU A 59 -3.15 7.93 -7.41
CA GLU A 59 -4.07 7.47 -6.37
C GLU A 59 -3.44 7.66 -4.99
N LEU A 60 -4.22 8.16 -4.04
CA LEU A 60 -3.77 8.47 -2.70
C LEU A 60 -4.02 7.29 -1.76
N ALA A 61 -3.04 7.00 -0.90
CA ALA A 61 -3.23 6.10 0.23
C ALA A 61 -2.53 6.63 1.47
N THR A 62 -2.97 6.16 2.63
CA THR A 62 -2.38 6.55 3.90
C THR A 62 -1.17 5.68 4.18
N ARG A 63 0.00 6.30 4.28
CA ARG A 63 1.20 5.68 4.83
C ARG A 63 1.20 5.85 6.34
N LEU A 64 1.39 4.74 7.07
CA LEU A 64 1.61 4.75 8.50
C LEU A 64 3.12 4.75 8.75
N ASP A 65 3.61 5.87 9.26
CA ASP A 65 4.99 6.00 9.73
C ASP A 65 5.08 5.38 11.13
N ARG A 66 5.91 4.33 11.26
CA ARG A 66 6.09 3.56 12.50
C ARG A 66 7.14 4.21 13.40
#